data_AF-A0A932P4K5-F1
#
_entry.id   AF-A0A932P4K5-F1
#
_cell.length_a   1.000
_cell.length_b   1.000
_cell.length_c   1.000
_cell.angle_alpha   90.00
_cell.angle_beta   90.00
_cell.angle_gamma   90.00
#
_symmetry.space_group_name_H-M   'P 1'
#
loop_
_entity.id
_entity.type
_entity.pdbx_description
1 polymer ?
#
loop_
_entity_poly.entity_id
_entity_poly.type
_entity_poly.pdbx_seq_one_letter_code
_entity_poly.pdbx_strand_id
1 'polypeptide(L)'
;MLLLRIVEGGKVEIAFIKHGFTGVKILSKRGSETAFTFLTIDTESPYVDNRANLAAGAETRQYQGIFMDADHEVGLMSDIVTIAVSGTLTPTTPGGGGPA
;
A
#
# COMPACT_ATOMS: atom_id res chain seq x y z
N MET A 1 11.04 8.17 -7.00
CA MET A 1 10.75 8.36 -5.56
C MET A 1 9.99 7.17 -4.98
N LEU A 2 8.90 6.68 -5.58
CA LEU A 2 8.30 5.39 -5.19
C LEU A 2 8.59 4.32 -6.25
N LEU A 3 8.83 3.08 -5.81
CA LEU A 3 8.95 1.88 -6.65
C LEU A 3 8.06 0.80 -6.07
N LEU A 4 7.20 0.20 -6.88
CA LEU A 4 6.25 -0.81 -6.45
C LEU A 4 6.72 -2.21 -6.85
N ARG A 5 6.55 -3.18 -5.96
CA ARG A 5 6.64 -4.61 -6.28
C ARG A 5 5.51 -5.40 -5.63
N ILE A 6 4.98 -6.40 -6.34
CA ILE A 6 4.15 -7.43 -5.71
C ILE A 6 5.06 -8.40 -4.98
N VAL A 7 4.73 -8.71 -3.73
CA VAL A 7 5.39 -9.75 -2.95
C VAL A 7 4.40 -10.88 -2.63
N GLU A 8 4.90 -11.96 -2.03
CA GLU A 8 4.13 -13.16 -1.75
C GLU A 8 2.84 -12.86 -0.95
N GLY A 9 1.76 -13.54 -1.32
CA GLY A 9 0.44 -13.33 -0.75
C GLY A 9 -0.30 -12.09 -1.28
N GLY A 10 0.13 -11.53 -2.41
CA GLY A 10 -0.56 -10.38 -3.03
C GLY A 10 -0.38 -9.07 -2.27
N LYS A 11 0.67 -8.95 -1.45
CA LYS A 11 0.99 -7.69 -0.77
C LYS A 11 1.75 -6.77 -1.71
N VAL A 12 1.60 -5.46 -1.50
CA VAL A 12 2.35 -4.47 -2.27
C VAL A 12 3.47 -3.94 -1.40
N GLU A 13 4.69 -4.04 -1.89
CA GLU A 13 5.81 -3.34 -1.30
C GLU A 13 6.10 -2.06 -2.06
N ILE A 14 6.31 -0.99 -1.29
CA ILE A 14 6.56 0.37 -1.74
C ILE A 14 7.97 0.76 -1.26
N ALA A 15 8.94 0.64 -2.15
CA ALA A 15 10.30 1.10 -1.92
C ALA A 15 10.43 2.59 -2.26
N PHE A 16 11.25 3.32 -1.51
CA PHE A 16 11.44 4.76 -1.67
C PHE A 16 12.81 5.23 -1.18
N ILE A 17 13.27 6.35 -1.72
CA ILE A 17 14.54 6.99 -1.34
C ILE A 17 14.20 8.29 -0.62
N LYS A 18 14.65 8.44 0.64
CA LYS A 18 14.34 9.60 1.49
C LYS A 18 15.19 10.84 1.24
N HIS A 19 16.30 10.75 0.49
CA HIS A 19 17.20 11.88 0.19
C HIS A 19 17.63 12.73 1.42
N GLY A 20 17.72 12.12 2.62
CA GLY A 20 18.08 12.81 3.87
C GLY A 20 16.90 13.33 4.69
N PHE A 21 15.67 13.25 4.17
CA PHE A 21 14.45 13.54 4.91
C PHE A 21 14.13 12.44 5.95
N THR A 22 13.28 12.78 6.92
CA THR A 22 12.90 11.86 8.02
C THR A 22 12.14 10.65 7.48
N GLY A 23 11.20 10.87 6.56
CA GLY A 23 10.37 9.80 6.01
C GLY A 23 9.61 10.21 4.75
N VAL A 24 8.66 9.37 4.35
CA VAL A 24 7.74 9.61 3.25
C VAL A 24 6.31 9.38 3.75
N LYS A 25 5.46 10.39 3.60
CA LYS A 25 4.01 10.22 3.74
C LYS A 25 3.48 9.60 2.46
N ILE A 26 2.85 8.44 2.59
CA ILE A 26 2.28 7.67 1.49
C ILE A 26 0.75 7.80 1.54
N LEU A 27 0.18 8.16 0.40
CA LEU A 27 -1.26 8.11 0.17
C LEU A 27 -1.59 6.97 -0.79
N SER A 28 -2.80 6.43 -0.66
CA SER A 28 -3.27 5.32 -1.47
C SER A 28 -4.70 5.52 -1.94
N LYS A 29 -4.99 4.97 -3.11
CA LYS A 29 -6.32 4.86 -3.70
C LYS A 29 -6.47 3.45 -4.28
N ARG A 30 -7.54 2.74 -3.92
CA ARG A 30 -7.79 1.34 -4.28
C ARG A 30 -9.11 1.18 -5.02
N GLY A 31 -9.11 0.33 -6.05
CA GLY A 31 -10.32 -0.05 -6.77
C GLY A 31 -11.11 1.16 -7.28
N SER A 32 -12.35 1.30 -6.79
CA SER A 32 -13.28 2.37 -7.16
C SER A 32 -13.26 3.59 -6.23
N GLU A 33 -12.35 3.65 -5.24
CA GLU A 33 -12.13 4.87 -4.45
C GLU A 33 -11.88 6.05 -5.40
N THR A 34 -12.46 7.23 -5.13
CA THR A 34 -12.34 8.39 -6.02
C THR A 34 -11.23 9.36 -5.61
N ALA A 35 -10.77 9.28 -4.37
CA ALA A 35 -9.76 10.15 -3.79
C ALA A 35 -8.61 9.35 -3.15
N PHE A 36 -7.42 9.95 -3.12
CA PHE A 36 -6.30 9.43 -2.35
C PHE A 36 -6.56 9.66 -0.86
N THR A 37 -6.34 8.61 -0.06
CA THR A 37 -6.45 8.65 1.38
C THR A 37 -5.10 8.40 2.03
N PHE A 38 -4.91 8.90 3.24
CA PHE A 38 -3.69 8.65 4.00
C PHE A 38 -3.51 7.13 4.24
N LEU A 39 -2.34 6.60 3.87
CA LEU A 39 -1.98 5.22 4.16
C LEU A 39 -1.05 5.14 5.37
N THR A 40 0.10 5.83 5.30
CA THR A 40 1.10 5.82 6.37
C THR A 40 2.10 6.98 6.22
N ILE A 41 2.84 7.28 7.28
CA ILE A 41 4.15 7.94 7.19
C ILE A 41 5.17 6.87 7.55
N ASP A 42 6.07 6.55 6.62
CA ASP A 42 7.11 5.57 6.89
C ASP A 42 8.49 6.23 6.86
N THR A 43 9.26 5.97 7.91
CA THR A 43 10.64 6.42 8.04
C THR A 43 11.61 5.38 7.52
N GLU A 44 11.19 4.14 7.25
CA GLU A 44 12.05 3.06 6.76
C GLU A 44 11.55 2.53 5.42
N SER A 45 12.50 2.24 4.53
CA SER A 45 12.17 1.65 3.24
C SER A 45 12.61 0.18 3.23
N PRO A 46 11.77 -0.74 2.76
CA PRO A 46 10.46 -0.53 2.13
C PRO A 46 9.26 -0.59 3.10
N TYR A 47 8.16 0.06 2.72
CA TYR A 47 6.85 -0.14 3.37
C TYR A 47 6.06 -1.27 2.69
N VAL A 48 5.37 -2.10 3.47
CA VAL A 48 4.53 -3.19 2.95
C VAL A 48 3.05 -2.91 3.22
N ASP A 49 2.28 -2.62 2.17
CA ASP A 49 0.82 -2.56 2.20
C ASP A 49 0.25 -4.00 2.19
N ASN A 50 -0.12 -4.46 3.39
CA ASN A 50 -0.68 -5.78 3.65
C ASN A 50 -2.22 -5.79 3.71
N ARG A 51 -2.90 -4.67 3.38
CA ARG A 51 -4.36 -4.61 3.40
C ARG A 51 -4.93 -5.64 2.43
N ALA A 52 -5.97 -6.35 2.85
CA ALA A 52 -6.70 -7.25 1.97
C ALA A 52 -7.36 -6.47 0.81
N ASN A 53 -7.58 -7.15 -0.33
CA ASN A 53 -8.35 -6.59 -1.44
C ASN A 53 -9.79 -6.28 -0.99
N LEU A 54 -10.36 -5.20 -1.52
CA LEU A 54 -11.73 -4.77 -1.26
C LEU A 54 -12.76 -5.79 -1.77
N ALA A 55 -12.42 -6.54 -2.82
CA ALA A 55 -13.26 -7.58 -3.41
C ALA A 55 -12.40 -8.75 -3.92
N ALA A 56 -13.06 -9.86 -4.22
CA ALA A 56 -12.43 -10.99 -4.90
C ALA A 56 -11.94 -10.57 -6.30
N GLY A 57 -10.78 -11.08 -6.70
CA GLY A 57 -10.19 -10.80 -8.01
C GLY A 57 -9.10 -9.74 -7.98
N ALA A 58 -8.80 -9.19 -9.16
CA ALA A 58 -7.76 -8.19 -9.32
C ALA A 58 -8.24 -6.82 -8.82
N GLU A 59 -7.44 -6.20 -7.97
CA GLU A 59 -7.64 -4.83 -7.49
C GLU A 59 -6.51 -3.94 -8.00
N THR A 60 -6.86 -2.80 -8.59
CA THR A 60 -5.87 -1.77 -8.92
C THR A 60 -5.61 -0.90 -7.70
N ARG A 61 -4.33 -0.74 -7.34
CA ARG A 61 -3.88 0.17 -6.29
C ARG A 61 -2.99 1.25 -6.87
N GLN A 62 -3.24 2.48 -6.45
CA GLN A 62 -2.47 3.66 -6.82
C GLN A 62 -1.85 4.26 -5.56
N TYR A 63 -0.63 4.77 -5.69
CA TYR A 63 0.10 5.39 -4.59
C TYR A 63 0.78 6.68 -5.03
N GLN A 64 0.87 7.62 -4.10
CA GLN A 64 1.66 8.83 -4.20
C GLN A 64 2.37 9.10 -2.88
N GLY A 65 3.51 9.77 -2.93
CA GLY A 65 4.28 10.11 -1.75
C GLY A 65 4.74 11.56 -1.72
N ILE A 66 4.90 12.11 -0.52
CA ILE A 66 5.56 13.41 -0.27
C ILE A 66 6.60 13.22 0.85
N PHE A 67 7.71 13.94 0.77
CA PHE A 67 8.74 13.86 1.82
C PHE A 67 8.23 14.44 3.13
N MET A 68 8.68 13.86 4.23
CA MET A 68 8.46 14.36 5.58
C MET A 68 9.80 14.75 6.21
N ASP A 69 9.89 15.99 6.67
CA ASP A 69 10.99 16.47 7.52
C ASP A 69 10.45 16.81 8.90
N ALA A 70 10.79 15.98 9.89
CA ALA A 70 10.05 15.87 11.15
C ALA A 70 8.54 15.75 10.88
N ASP A 71 7.74 16.71 11.35
CA ASP A 71 6.28 16.71 11.23
C ASP A 71 5.76 17.52 10.02
N HIS A 72 6.65 17.99 9.14
CA HIS A 72 6.28 18.85 8.02
C HIS A 72 6.41 18.13 6.67
N GLU A 73 5.40 18.30 5.83
CA GLU A 73 5.46 17.90 4.42
C GLU A 73 6.39 18.83 3.65
N VAL A 74 7.30 18.25 2.86
CA VAL A 74 8.30 18.99 2.09
C VAL A 74 8.21 18.65 0.60
N GLY A 75 8.12 19.69 -0.23
CA GLY A 75 8.15 19.57 -1.68
C GLY A 75 6.80 19.29 -2.31
N LEU A 76 6.80 18.57 -3.43
CA LEU A 76 5.61 18.21 -4.20
C LEU A 76 5.27 16.74 -4.03
N MET A 77 4.01 16.42 -4.23
CA MET A 77 3.56 15.04 -4.36
C MET A 77 4.26 14.34 -5.52
N SER A 78 4.62 13.08 -5.36
CA SER A 78 5.18 12.25 -6.43
C SER A 78 4.20 12.04 -7.57
N ASP A 79 4.72 11.57 -8.70
CA ASP A 79 3.89 10.91 -9.71
C ASP A 79 3.07 9.76 -9.11
N ILE A 80 1.91 9.51 -9.70
CA ILE A 80 1.06 8.38 -9.34
C ILE A 80 1.71 7.10 -9.89
N VAL A 81 2.07 6.19 -8.97
CA VAL A 81 2.46 4.83 -9.33
C VAL A 81 1.29 3.88 -9.15
N THR A 82 1.09 2.96 -10.10
CA THR A 82 -0.08 2.06 -10.13
C THR A 82 0.39 0.61 -10.22
N ILE A 83 -0.29 -0.28 -9.50
CA ILE A 83 -0.04 -1.73 -9.54
C ILE A 83 -1.35 -2.50 -9.46
N ALA A 84 -1.44 -3.62 -10.15
CA ALA A 84 -2.57 -4.55 -10.06
C ALA A 84 -2.23 -5.68 -9.09
N VAL A 85 -3.09 -5.88 -8.09
CA VAL A 85 -2.97 -6.92 -7.07
C VAL A 85 -4.03 -7.99 -7.32
N SER A 86 -3.60 -9.17 -7.73
CA SER A 86 -4.48 -10.33 -7.80
C SER A 86 -4.69 -10.92 -6.41
N GLY A 87 -5.89 -10.77 -5.85
CA GLY A 87 -6.25 -11.39 -4.58
C GLY A 87 -6.94 -12.72 -4.81
N THR A 88 -6.42 -13.79 -4.22
CA THR A 88 -7.24 -14.94 -3.86
C THR A 88 -7.89 -14.63 -2.52
N LEU A 89 -9.21 -14.77 -2.38
CA LEU A 89 -9.82 -14.79 -1.05
C LEU A 89 -9.18 -15.93 -0.28
N THR A 90 -8.35 -15.66 0.73
CA THR A 90 -7.96 -16.71 1.66
C THR A 90 -9.24 -17.14 2.36
N PRO A 91 -9.73 -18.38 2.19
CA PRO A 91 -10.90 -18.83 2.92
C PRO A 91 -10.52 -18.75 4.39
N THR A 92 -11.17 -17.88 5.16
CA THR A 92 -11.18 -18.03 6.61
C THR A 92 -11.85 -19.37 6.87
N THR A 93 -11.08 -20.43 7.11
CA THR A 93 -11.60 -21.74 7.49
C THR A 93 -12.61 -21.53 8.62
N PRO A 94 -13.91 -21.75 8.41
CA PRO A 94 -14.83 -21.83 9.54
C PRO A 94 -14.39 -23.05 10.33
N GLY A 95 -14.06 -22.84 11.61
CA GLY A 95 -13.63 -23.92 12.51
C GLY A 95 -14.56 -25.11 12.36
N GLY A 96 -13.98 -26.26 12.01
CA GLY A 96 -14.71 -27.48 11.73
C GLY A 96 -15.62 -27.83 12.90
N GLY A 97 -16.93 -27.84 12.65
CA GLY A 97 -17.84 -28.64 13.43
C GLY A 97 -17.42 -30.09 13.28
N GLY A 98 -16.79 -30.65 14.31
CA GLY A 98 -16.54 -32.09 14.41
C GLY A 98 -17.88 -32.82 14.45
N PRO A 99 -18.01 -33.98 13.78
CA PRO A 99 -19.25 -34.73 13.76
C PRO A 99 -19.51 -35.42 15.11
N ALA A 100 -20.80 -35.37 15.48
CA ALA A 100 -21.61 -36.24 16.36
C ALA A 100 -20.91 -37.16 17.37
#